data_AF-A0A0I9SPJ0-F1
#
_entry.id   AF-A0A0I9SPJ0-F1
#
_cell.length_a   1.000
_cell.length_b   1.000
_cell.length_c   1.000
_cell.angle_alpha   90.00
_cell.angle_beta   90.00
_cell.angle_gamma   90.00
#
_symmetry.space_group_name_H-M   'P 1'
#
loop_
_entity.id
_entity.type
_entity.pdbx_description
1 polymer ?
#
loop_
_entity_poly.entity_id
_entity_poly.type
_entity_poly.pdbx_seq_one_letter_code
_entity_poly.pdbx_strand_id
1 'polypeptide(L)'
;MNTTLSIAIDEAFFQARKALNAEAPTEAFSWLERAHILSQRMPILHAQSHWLMLRADWQLRDFRKVLSQVPRIMAALLFSKIWVPLGNSGRARVSAFAPMPISPELQRLLQGEMQ
;
A
#
# COMPACT_ATOMS: atom_id res chain seq x y z
N MET A 1 -14.93 -13.97 -3.96
CA MET A 1 -14.54 -12.59 -4.32
C MET A 1 -15.54 -12.10 -5.33
N ASN A 2 -16.18 -10.95 -5.09
CA ASN A 2 -17.12 -10.37 -6.04
C ASN A 2 -16.37 -10.06 -7.35
N THR A 3 -16.87 -10.56 -8.50
CA THR A 3 -16.21 -10.38 -9.80
C THR A 3 -15.93 -8.92 -10.12
N THR A 4 -16.83 -8.02 -9.70
CA THR A 4 -16.67 -6.57 -9.86
C THR A 4 -15.49 -6.02 -9.06
N LEU A 5 -15.31 -6.50 -7.83
CA LEU A 5 -14.18 -6.09 -7.00
C LEU A 5 -12.85 -6.59 -7.58
N SER A 6 -12.82 -7.84 -8.05
CA SER A 6 -11.61 -8.39 -8.70
C SER A 6 -11.18 -7.54 -9.87
N ILE A 7 -12.12 -7.21 -10.77
CA ILE A 7 -11.85 -6.38 -11.94
C ILE A 7 -11.32 -5.00 -11.52
N ALA A 8 -11.92 -4.38 -10.51
CA ALA A 8 -11.48 -3.07 -10.02
C ALA A 8 -10.09 -3.10 -9.37
N ILE A 9 -9.76 -4.18 -8.66
CA ILE A 9 -8.42 -4.39 -8.09
C ILE A 9 -7.40 -4.59 -9.21
N ASP A 10 -7.70 -5.46 -10.18
CA ASP A 10 -6.82 -5.77 -11.30
C ASP A 10 -6.56 -4.53 -12.17
N GLU A 11 -7.60 -3.73 -12.44
CA GLU A 11 -7.51 -2.46 -13.13
C GLU A 11 -6.61 -1.47 -12.39
N ALA A 12 -6.85 -1.26 -11.09
CA ALA A 12 -6.05 -0.34 -10.29
C ALA A 12 -4.56 -0.73 -10.30
N PHE A 13 -4.27 -2.01 -10.14
CA PHE A 13 -2.91 -2.52 -10.20
C PHE A 13 -2.28 -2.42 -11.60
N PHE A 14 -3.07 -2.62 -12.67
CA PHE A 14 -2.61 -2.47 -14.04
C PHE A 14 -2.23 -1.02 -14.34
N GLN A 15 -3.11 -0.06 -14.01
CA GLN A 15 -2.86 1.37 -14.23
C GLN A 15 -1.69 1.88 -13.38
N ALA A 16 -1.60 1.46 -12.11
CA ALA A 16 -0.48 1.78 -11.24
C ALA A 16 0.86 1.33 -11.86
N ARG A 17 0.94 0.08 -12.34
CA ARG A 17 2.17 -0.44 -12.97
C ARG A 17 2.48 0.28 -14.27
N LYS A 18 1.47 0.62 -15.08
CA LYS A 18 1.63 1.41 -16.31
C LYS A 18 2.22 2.79 -16.01
N ALA A 19 1.66 3.51 -15.03
CA ALA A 19 2.16 4.81 -14.60
C ALA A 19 3.58 4.75 -14.02
N LEU A 20 3.88 3.74 -13.19
CA LEU A 20 5.25 3.49 -12.69
C LEU A 20 6.25 3.22 -13.82
N ASN A 21 5.85 2.47 -14.85
CA ASN A 21 6.71 2.19 -16.00
C ASN A 21 6.87 3.42 -16.91
N ALA A 22 5.91 4.34 -16.90
CA ALA A 22 5.97 5.63 -17.59
C ALA A 22 6.70 6.72 -16.76
N GLU A 23 7.29 6.37 -15.62
CA GLU A 23 7.93 7.32 -14.69
C GLU A 23 7.00 8.47 -14.26
N ALA A 24 5.70 8.18 -14.14
CA ALA A 24 4.66 9.08 -13.65
C ALA A 24 4.21 8.70 -12.23
N PRO A 25 5.07 8.84 -11.20
CA PRO A 25 4.79 8.31 -9.86
C PRO A 25 3.60 8.99 -9.15
N THR A 26 3.34 10.27 -9.42
CA THR A 26 2.15 10.96 -8.89
C THR A 26 0.85 10.32 -9.38
N GLU A 27 0.79 9.95 -10.67
CA GLU A 27 -0.35 9.22 -11.23
C GLU A 27 -0.42 7.79 -10.67
N ALA A 28 0.74 7.12 -10.54
CA ALA A 28 0.81 5.80 -9.93
C ALA A 28 0.24 5.80 -8.50
N PHE A 29 0.50 6.84 -7.71
CA PHE A 29 -0.01 6.96 -6.34
C PHE A 29 -1.54 6.93 -6.26
N SER A 30 -2.23 7.65 -7.13
CA SER A 30 -3.70 7.65 -7.16
C SER A 30 -4.27 6.26 -7.44
N TRP A 31 -3.65 5.51 -8.35
CA TRP A 31 -4.06 4.13 -8.65
C TRP A 31 -3.68 3.14 -7.54
N LEU A 32 -2.54 3.34 -6.89
CA LEU A 32 -2.10 2.51 -5.79
C LEU A 32 -2.94 2.71 -4.52
N GLU A 33 -3.37 3.94 -4.22
CA GLU A 33 -4.30 4.21 -3.12
C GLU A 33 -5.63 3.48 -3.33
N ARG A 34 -6.15 3.50 -4.56
CA ARG A 34 -7.32 2.71 -4.94
C ARG A 34 -7.08 1.20 -4.73
N ALA A 35 -5.96 0.67 -5.22
CA ALA A 35 -5.62 -0.74 -5.06
C ALA A 35 -5.48 -1.13 -3.58
N HIS A 36 -4.87 -0.27 -2.76
CA HIS A 36 -4.69 -0.46 -1.32
C HIS A 36 -6.04 -0.56 -0.59
N ILE A 37 -6.97 0.38 -0.85
CA ILE A 37 -8.30 0.40 -0.24
C ILE A 37 -9.11 -0.83 -0.65
N LEU A 38 -9.15 -1.15 -1.96
CA LEU A 38 -9.92 -2.29 -2.47
C LEU A 38 -9.37 -3.65 -2.02
N SER A 39 -8.06 -3.74 -1.76
CA SER A 39 -7.41 -4.98 -1.33
C SER A 39 -7.21 -5.10 0.19
N GLN A 40 -7.77 -4.21 1.01
CA GLN A 40 -7.57 -4.17 2.48
C GLN A 40 -7.78 -5.53 3.17
N ARG A 41 -8.75 -6.32 2.69
CA ARG A 41 -9.10 -7.65 3.24
C ARG A 41 -8.30 -8.80 2.60
N MET A 42 -7.37 -8.51 1.69
CA MET A 42 -6.58 -9.46 0.93
C MET A 42 -5.08 -9.23 1.19
N PRO A 43 -4.48 -9.88 2.21
CA PRO A 43 -3.15 -9.54 2.72
C PRO A 43 -2.04 -9.50 1.66
N ILE A 44 -2.08 -10.41 0.68
CA ILE A 44 -1.08 -10.48 -0.39
C ILE A 44 -1.17 -9.27 -1.32
N LEU A 45 -2.38 -8.94 -1.78
CA LEU A 45 -2.60 -7.80 -2.67
C LEU A 45 -2.37 -6.48 -1.93
N HIS A 46 -2.78 -6.39 -0.67
CA HIS A 46 -2.50 -5.24 0.17
C HIS A 46 -0.99 -5.01 0.34
N ALA A 47 -0.21 -6.05 0.63
CA ALA A 47 1.25 -5.96 0.69
C ALA A 47 1.86 -5.55 -0.66
N GLN A 48 1.31 -6.04 -1.78
CA GLN A 48 1.73 -5.64 -3.12
C GLN A 48 1.48 -4.15 -3.39
N SER A 49 0.35 -3.59 -2.92
CA SER A 49 0.06 -2.15 -3.06
C SER A 49 1.10 -1.30 -2.34
N HIS A 50 1.47 -1.66 -1.10
CA HIS A 50 2.54 -0.99 -0.34
C HIS A 50 3.89 -1.09 -1.02
N TRP A 51 4.24 -2.26 -1.55
CA TRP A 51 5.49 -2.43 -2.28
C TRP A 51 5.61 -1.50 -3.49
N LEU A 52 4.52 -1.36 -4.25
CA LEU A 52 4.49 -0.48 -5.41
C LEU A 52 4.43 1.01 -5.02
N MET A 53 3.81 1.37 -3.89
CA MET A 53 3.88 2.73 -3.33
C MET A 53 5.31 3.11 -2.96
N LEU A 54 6.05 2.20 -2.31
CA LEU A 54 7.47 2.40 -2.01
C LEU A 54 8.30 2.59 -3.29
N ARG A 55 7.96 1.88 -4.38
CA ARG A 55 8.58 2.09 -5.69
C ARG A 55 8.20 3.46 -6.29
N ALA A 56 6.96 3.93 -6.13
CA ALA A 56 6.52 5.24 -6.59
C ALA A 56 7.26 6.37 -5.84
N ASP A 57 7.34 6.28 -4.51
CA ASP A 57 8.16 7.16 -3.67
C ASP A 57 9.62 7.16 -4.13
N TRP A 58 10.11 5.99 -4.55
CA TRP A 58 11.47 5.89 -5.05
C TRP A 58 11.71 6.66 -6.34
N GLN A 59 10.76 6.62 -7.26
CA GLN A 59 10.82 7.38 -8.51
C GLN A 59 10.67 8.89 -8.30
N LEU A 60 9.95 9.33 -7.27
CA LEU A 60 9.85 10.74 -6.88
C LEU A 60 11.17 11.33 -6.36
N ARG A 61 12.21 10.51 -6.11
CA ARG A 61 13.58 10.93 -5.73
C ARG A 61 13.64 11.91 -4.53
N ASP A 62 12.70 11.87 -3.59
CA ASP A 62 12.79 12.64 -2.36
C ASP A 62 13.70 11.95 -1.31
N PHE A 63 14.97 11.74 -1.67
CA PHE A 63 15.92 10.87 -0.94
C PHE A 63 17.25 11.52 -0.57
N ARG A 64 17.27 12.77 -0.09
CA ARG A 64 18.52 13.31 0.49
C ARG A 64 18.79 12.87 1.94
N LYS A 65 17.82 12.31 2.68
CA LYS A 65 18.01 12.08 4.13
C LYS A 65 17.54 10.75 4.73
N VAL A 66 16.79 9.89 4.02
CA VAL A 66 16.12 8.72 4.66
C VAL A 66 16.63 7.35 4.18
N LEU A 67 17.46 7.31 3.13
CA LEU A 67 17.84 6.08 2.43
C LEU A 67 18.76 5.12 3.21
N SER A 68 19.32 5.52 4.36
CA SER A 68 20.16 4.64 5.18
C SER A 68 19.38 3.82 6.23
N GLN A 69 18.10 4.13 6.47
CA GLN A 69 17.30 3.46 7.51
C GLN A 69 16.27 2.47 6.97
N VAL A 70 15.79 2.65 5.75
CA VAL A 70 14.74 1.80 5.14
C VAL A 70 15.15 0.33 4.98
N PRO A 71 16.38 -0.01 4.52
CA PRO A 71 16.81 -1.41 4.48
C PRO A 71 16.83 -2.06 5.87
N ARG A 72 17.06 -1.26 6.92
CA ARG A 72 17.16 -1.72 8.32
C ARG A 72 15.79 -2.05 8.93
N ILE A 73 14.77 -1.27 8.58
CA ILE A 73 13.38 -1.53 8.97
C ILE A 73 12.81 -2.70 8.18
N MET A 74 13.12 -2.79 6.88
CA MET A 74 12.73 -3.94 6.06
C MET A 74 13.39 -5.24 6.53
N ALA A 75 14.66 -5.20 6.94
CA ALA A 75 15.30 -6.33 7.61
C ALA A 75 14.58 -6.69 8.92
N ALA A 76 14.28 -5.71 9.78
CA ALA A 76 13.55 -5.96 11.02
C ALA A 76 12.16 -6.60 10.80
N LEU A 77 11.43 -6.20 9.76
CA LEU A 77 10.11 -6.75 9.41
C LEU A 77 10.18 -8.12 8.73
N LEU A 78 11.20 -8.39 7.90
CA LEU A 78 11.40 -9.69 7.27
C LEU A 78 11.93 -10.74 8.26
N PHE A 79 12.78 -10.33 9.22
CA PHE A 79 13.35 -11.23 10.22
C PHE A 79 12.52 -11.35 11.52
N SER A 80 11.49 -10.52 11.75
CA SER A 80 10.60 -10.66 12.91
C SER A 80 9.73 -11.92 12.90
N LYS A 81 9.68 -12.66 11.78
CA LYS A 81 9.00 -13.96 11.72
C LYS A 81 9.84 -15.10 12.29
N ILE A 82 11.11 -14.89 12.61
CA ILE A 82 12.02 -15.94 13.07
C ILE A 82 12.35 -15.88 14.58
N TRP A 83 12.41 -14.72 15.23
CA TRP A 83 12.51 -14.65 16.70
C TRP A 83 12.57 -13.21 17.23
N VAL A 84 11.54 -12.70 17.92
CA VAL A 84 11.71 -11.69 18.99
C VAL A 84 10.53 -11.79 19.99
N PRO A 85 10.79 -11.95 21.30
CA PRO A 85 9.76 -11.98 22.33
C PRO A 85 9.09 -10.62 22.54
N LEU A 86 7.83 -10.65 22.98
CA LEU A 86 6.98 -9.49 23.31
C LEU A 86 7.74 -8.46 24.17
N GLY A 87 7.88 -7.21 23.68
CA GLY A 87 8.32 -6.11 24.55
C GLY A 87 9.09 -4.94 23.93
N ASN A 88 9.44 -4.92 22.63
CA ASN A 88 10.22 -3.82 22.07
C ASN A 88 9.38 -2.86 21.20
N SER A 89 9.25 -1.62 21.68
CA SER A 89 8.21 -0.63 21.34
C SER A 89 8.77 0.56 20.55
N GLY A 90 9.56 0.29 19.50
CA GLY A 90 10.28 1.29 18.70
C GLY A 90 9.41 2.33 17.98
N ARG A 91 8.77 3.24 18.72
CA ARG A 91 7.97 4.35 18.21
C ARG A 91 8.84 5.53 17.79
N ALA A 92 8.48 6.16 16.67
CA ALA A 92 8.42 7.61 16.54
C ALA A 92 7.29 8.03 15.56
N ARG A 93 6.10 8.25 16.14
CA ARG A 93 5.04 9.19 15.69
C ARG A 93 4.41 9.01 14.29
N VAL A 94 3.50 8.06 14.11
CA VAL A 94 2.20 8.27 13.42
C VAL A 94 1.17 7.26 13.99
N SER A 95 -0.07 7.70 14.25
CA SER A 95 -1.15 6.81 14.71
C SER A 95 -1.67 5.95 13.56
N ALA A 96 -1.72 4.63 13.73
CA ALA A 96 -2.26 3.67 12.77
C ALA A 96 -3.79 3.72 12.59
N PHE A 97 -4.46 4.73 13.16
CA PHE A 97 -5.93 4.82 13.26
C PHE A 97 -6.51 6.14 12.73
N ALA A 98 -5.77 6.92 11.94
CA ALA A 98 -6.33 8.13 11.34
C ALA A 98 -7.37 7.75 10.25
N PRO A 99 -8.65 8.13 10.40
CA PRO A 99 -9.65 7.84 9.39
C PRO A 99 -9.44 8.76 8.18
N MET A 100 -9.16 8.18 7.00
CA MET A 100 -9.17 8.92 5.74
C MET A 100 -10.58 8.87 5.12
N PRO A 101 -11.06 9.97 4.53
CA PRO A 101 -12.35 9.99 3.85
C PRO A 101 -12.31 9.11 2.59
N ILE A 102 -13.10 8.05 2.60
CA ILE A 102 -13.28 7.14 1.44
C ILE A 102 -14.27 7.78 0.46
N SER A 103 -13.92 7.82 -0.83
CA SER A 103 -14.80 8.39 -1.86
C SER A 103 -16.15 7.63 -1.96
N PRO A 104 -17.26 8.30 -2.37
CA PRO A 104 -18.57 7.65 -2.50
C PRO A 104 -18.61 6.51 -3.54
N GLU A 105 -17.67 6.48 -4.46
CA GLU A 105 -17.49 5.38 -5.42
C GLU A 105 -16.94 4.12 -4.73
N LEU A 106 -15.89 4.28 -3.91
CA LEU A 106 -15.26 3.20 -3.16
C LEU A 106 -16.21 2.59 -2.13
N GLN A 107 -17.05 3.41 -1.49
CA GLN A 107 -18.07 2.89 -0.57
C GLN A 107 -19.07 1.96 -1.26
N ARG A 108 -19.50 2.27 -2.49
CA ARG A 108 -20.41 1.41 -3.25
C ARG A 108 -19.78 0.07 -3.63
N LEU A 109 -18.50 0.07 -3.99
CA LEU A 109 -17.76 -1.16 -4.30
C LEU A 109 -17.61 -2.05 -3.06
N LEU A 110 -17.37 -1.46 -1.88
CA LEU A 110 -17.21 -2.19 -0.62
C LEU A 110 -18.55 -2.71 -0.05
N GLN A 111 -19.65 -1.98 -0.26
CA GLN A 111 -20.98 -2.44 0.17
C GLN A 111 -21.48 -3.65 -0.63
N GLY A 112 -21.09 -3.77 -1.90
CA GLY A 112 -21.36 -4.95 -2.74
C GLY A 112 -20.61 -6.23 -2.32
N GLU A 113 -19.70 -6.18 -1.35
CA GLU A 113 -19.07 -7.36 -0.74
C GLU A 113 -19.82 -7.90 0.48
N MET A 114 -20.73 -7.12 1.06
CA MET A 114 -21.41 -7.46 2.32
C MET A 114 -22.81 -8.09 2.12
N GLN A 115 -23.14 -8.52 0.89
CA GLN A 115 -24.34 -9.28 0.57
C GLN A 115 -23.98 -10.69 0.12
#